data_AF-A0A2I2DTG1-F1
#
_entry.id   AF-A0A2I2DTG1-F1
#
_cell.length_a   1.000
_cell.length_b   1.000
_cell.length_c   1.000
_cell.angle_alpha   90.00
_cell.angle_beta   90.00
_cell.angle_gamma   90.00
#
_symmetry.space_group_name_H-M   'P 1'
#
loop_
_entity.id
_entity.type
_entity.pdbx_description
1 polymer ?
#
loop_
_entity_poly.entity_id
_entity_poly.type
_entity_poly.pdbx_seq_one_letter_code
_entity_poly.pdbx_strand_id
1 'polypeptide(L)'
;MADLKQKGYQIVATTPHASDCELHEFDVTKKSCFFFGRETEGLSEAVLNAADCYLKIPMVGFTESLNISVSAAIILQHVTTKLKQTTINWQLTENELLEKRMDWIKKTIKSYDKIVGRYYSQ
;
A
#
# COMPACT_ATOMS: atom_id res chain seq x y z
N MET A 1 -3.17 -3.95 -13.31
CA MET A 1 -2.08 -2.96 -13.45
C MET A 1 -2.51 -1.74 -14.27
N ALA A 2 -3.13 -1.92 -15.44
CA ALA A 2 -3.63 -0.79 -16.26
C ALA A 2 -4.56 0.19 -15.51
N ASP A 3 -5.54 -0.31 -14.75
CA ASP A 3 -6.45 0.53 -13.95
C ASP A 3 -5.72 1.36 -12.87
N LEU A 4 -4.72 0.77 -12.21
CA LEU A 4 -3.89 1.47 -11.21
C LEU A 4 -3.07 2.60 -11.87
N LYS A 5 -2.44 2.31 -13.00
CA LYS A 5 -1.68 3.31 -13.76
C LYS A 5 -2.60 4.44 -14.25
N GLN A 6 -3.81 4.12 -14.72
CA GLN A 6 -4.80 5.13 -15.12
C GLN A 6 -5.22 6.04 -13.96
N LYS A 7 -5.26 5.51 -12.73
CA LYS A 7 -5.52 6.27 -11.50
C LYS A 7 -4.29 7.07 -10.99
N GLY A 8 -3.19 7.05 -11.75
CA GLY A 8 -1.96 7.78 -11.45
C GLY A 8 -1.06 7.10 -10.41
N TYR A 9 -1.24 5.80 -10.16
CA TYR A 9 -0.33 5.05 -9.30
C TYR A 9 0.91 4.61 -10.07
N GLN A 10 2.08 4.83 -9.49
CA GLN A 10 3.30 4.13 -9.88
C GLN A 10 3.31 2.72 -9.30
N ILE A 11 3.73 1.75 -10.11
CA ILE A 11 3.89 0.36 -9.73
C ILE A 11 5.30 0.19 -9.16
N VAL A 12 5.39 -0.11 -7.88
CA VAL A 12 6.66 -0.29 -7.16
C VAL A 12 6.88 -1.78 -6.91
N ALA A 13 7.88 -2.36 -7.57
CA ALA A 13 8.26 -3.75 -7.39
C ALA A 13 9.29 -3.88 -6.26
N THR A 14 8.97 -4.60 -5.18
CA THR A 14 9.94 -4.85 -4.10
C THR A 14 10.79 -6.08 -4.43
N THR A 15 12.09 -5.87 -4.69
CA THR A 15 13.01 -6.97 -5.02
C THR A 15 14.42 -6.64 -4.55
N PRO A 16 15.19 -7.62 -4.01
CA PRO A 16 16.57 -7.40 -3.63
C PRO A 16 17.54 -7.38 -4.84
N HIS A 17 17.09 -7.84 -6.01
CA HIS A 17 17.96 -8.12 -7.16
C HIS A 17 18.05 -6.98 -8.20
N ALA A 18 17.29 -5.90 -8.03
CA ALA A 18 17.33 -4.76 -8.93
C ALA A 18 18.01 -3.56 -8.28
N SER A 19 18.86 -2.88 -9.04
CA SER A 19 19.58 -1.68 -8.61
C SER A 19 18.86 -0.44 -9.12
N ASP A 20 17.84 0.01 -8.38
CA ASP A 20 17.10 1.23 -8.71
C ASP A 20 16.99 2.14 -7.48
N CYS A 21 16.07 1.86 -6.56
CA CYS A 21 15.80 2.74 -5.42
C CYS A 21 15.97 2.03 -4.07
N GLU A 22 16.77 2.63 -3.17
CA GLU A 22 16.83 2.21 -1.78
C GLU A 22 15.67 2.80 -0.98
N LEU A 23 15.18 2.06 0.01
CA LEU A 23 14.03 2.47 0.81
C LEU A 23 14.14 3.88 1.40
N HIS A 24 15.34 4.28 1.83
CA HIS A 24 15.55 5.59 2.45
C HIS A 24 15.46 6.76 1.45
N GLU A 25 15.80 6.52 0.18
CA GLU A 25 15.76 7.51 -0.90
C GLU A 25 14.38 7.59 -1.57
N PHE A 26 13.51 6.61 -1.32
CA PHE A 26 12.22 6.49 -2.01
C PHE A 26 11.38 7.77 -2.00
N ASP A 27 10.92 8.17 -3.19
CA ASP A 27 10.08 9.34 -3.41
C ASP A 27 8.61 9.05 -3.06
N VAL A 28 8.16 9.62 -1.94
CA VAL A 28 6.79 9.47 -1.45
C VAL A 28 5.81 10.48 -2.06
N THR A 29 6.24 11.32 -3.00
CA THR A 29 5.40 12.37 -3.57
C THR A 29 4.35 11.84 -4.55
N LYS A 30 4.60 10.66 -5.12
CA LYS A 30 3.72 10.01 -6.09
C LYS A 30 2.87 8.93 -5.42
N LYS A 31 1.62 8.79 -5.88
CA LYS A 31 0.74 7.69 -5.46
C LYS A 31 1.41 6.37 -5.83
N SER A 32 1.62 5.50 -4.85
CA SER A 32 2.46 4.30 -5.02
C SER A 32 1.67 3.04 -4.69
N CYS A 33 1.79 2.01 -5.54
CA CYS A 33 1.28 0.68 -5.29
C CYS A 33 2.46 -0.28 -5.15
N PHE A 34 2.68 -0.77 -3.93
CA PHE A 34 3.78 -1.69 -3.63
C PHE A 34 3.37 -3.12 -3.89
N PHE A 35 4.17 -3.82 -4.68
CA PHE A 35 4.00 -5.25 -4.97
C PHE A 35 5.08 -6.03 -4.25
N PHE A 36 4.65 -7.00 -3.45
CA PHE A 36 5.50 -7.90 -2.71
C PHE A 36 5.49 -9.29 -3.34
N GLY A 37 6.68 -9.86 -3.53
CA GLY A 37 6.87 -11.18 -4.11
C GLY A 37 6.53 -12.30 -3.12
N ARG A 38 6.14 -13.48 -3.64
CA ARG A 38 5.96 -14.68 -2.83
C ARG A 38 7.31 -15.20 -2.33
N GLU A 39 7.32 -15.90 -1.19
CA GLU A 39 8.55 -16.36 -0.53
C GLU A 39 9.45 -17.25 -1.41
N THR A 40 8.87 -18.05 -2.31
CA THR A 40 9.61 -19.01 -3.14
C THR A 40 9.96 -18.49 -4.55
N GLU A 41 9.11 -17.64 -5.12
CA GLU A 41 9.20 -17.26 -6.54
C GLU A 41 9.40 -15.75 -6.74
N GLY A 42 9.34 -14.96 -5.67
CA GLY A 42 9.40 -13.51 -5.76
C GLY A 42 8.20 -12.92 -6.51
N LEU A 43 8.44 -11.84 -7.24
CA LEU A 43 7.42 -11.16 -8.07
C LEU A 43 7.30 -11.84 -9.43
N SER A 44 6.07 -11.90 -9.95
CA SER A 44 5.85 -12.41 -11.31
C SER A 44 6.48 -11.49 -12.35
N GLU A 45 6.92 -12.07 -13.47
CA GLU A 45 7.48 -11.32 -14.59
C GLU A 45 6.53 -10.22 -15.10
N ALA A 46 5.21 -10.47 -15.05
CA ALA A 46 4.21 -9.48 -15.43
C ALA A 46 4.28 -8.21 -14.56
N VAL A 47 4.59 -8.35 -13.26
CA VAL A 47 4.75 -7.20 -12.36
C VAL A 47 6.10 -6.52 -12.59
N LEU A 48 7.18 -7.30 -12.74
CA LEU A 48 8.51 -6.76 -13.03
C LEU A 48 8.51 -5.95 -14.33
N ASN A 49 7.95 -6.49 -15.41
CA ASN A 49 7.86 -5.82 -16.71
C ASN A 49 6.95 -4.57 -16.69
N ALA A 50 6.02 -4.49 -15.75
CA ALA A 50 5.12 -3.35 -15.60
C ALA A 50 5.57 -2.35 -14.54
N ALA A 51 6.65 -2.63 -13.80
CA ALA A 51 7.14 -1.80 -12.71
C ALA A 51 7.67 -0.47 -13.24
N ASP A 52 7.31 0.62 -12.57
CA ASP A 52 7.82 1.95 -12.85
C ASP A 52 9.05 2.27 -11.98
N CYS A 53 9.22 1.54 -10.87
CA CYS A 53 10.32 1.68 -9.92
C CYS A 53 10.57 0.35 -9.21
N TYR A 54 11.84 0.05 -8.93
CA TYR A 54 12.22 -1.07 -8.08
C TYR A 54 12.72 -0.59 -6.72
N LEU A 55 12.18 -1.19 -5.65
CA LEU A 55 12.48 -0.82 -4.28
C LEU A 55 13.18 -1.97 -3.57
N LYS A 56 14.31 -1.68 -2.93
CA LYS A 56 15.02 -2.64 -2.09
C LYS A 56 15.20 -2.14 -0.66
N ILE A 57 15.13 -3.06 0.30
CA ILE A 57 15.57 -2.83 1.67
C ILE A 57 17.08 -3.13 1.69
N PRO A 58 17.95 -2.19 2.12
CA PRO A 58 19.37 -2.47 2.25
C PRO A 58 19.59 -3.63 3.23
N MET A 59 20.25 -4.69 2.75
CA MET A 59 20.56 -5.89 3.52
C MET A 59 22.06 -5.99 3.78
N VAL A 60 22.44 -6.52 4.93
CA VAL A 60 23.83 -6.84 5.28
C VAL A 60 23.93 -8.31 5.66
N GLY A 61 25.03 -8.97 5.25
CA GLY A 61 25.28 -10.39 5.52
C GLY A 61 24.89 -11.31 4.36
N PHE A 62 24.69 -12.60 4.67
CA PHE A 62 24.49 -13.65 3.67
C PHE A 62 23.03 -13.86 3.26
N THR A 63 22.08 -13.25 3.96
CA THR A 63 20.66 -13.39 3.68
C THR A 63 20.25 -12.44 2.57
N GLU A 64 19.68 -12.99 1.50
CA GLU A 64 19.29 -12.22 0.32
C GLU A 64 17.95 -11.50 0.48
N SER A 65 17.09 -11.91 1.43
CA SER A 65 15.77 -11.30 1.64
C SER A 65 15.25 -11.47 3.07
N LEU A 66 14.32 -10.58 3.47
CA LEU A 66 13.56 -10.73 4.70
C LEU A 66 12.25 -11.46 4.42
N ASN A 67 11.62 -11.97 5.47
CA ASN A 67 10.25 -12.46 5.38
C ASN A 67 9.34 -11.41 4.74
N ILE A 68 8.39 -11.84 3.89
CA ILE A 68 7.51 -10.94 3.14
C ILE A 68 6.73 -9.98 4.06
N SER A 69 6.24 -10.47 5.21
CA SER A 69 5.49 -9.65 6.16
C SER A 69 6.38 -8.62 6.85
N VAL A 70 7.62 -8.99 7.16
CA VAL A 70 8.63 -8.09 7.75
C VAL A 70 9.03 -7.02 6.74
N SER A 71 9.26 -7.41 5.49
CA SER A 71 9.56 -6.47 4.40
C SER A 71 8.44 -5.45 4.20
N ALA A 72 7.18 -5.93 4.17
CA ALA A 72 6.02 -5.07 4.07
C ALA A 72 5.89 -4.12 5.26
N ALA A 73 6.09 -4.60 6.48
CA ALA A 73 6.04 -3.78 7.68
C ALA A 73 7.11 -2.66 7.66
N ILE A 74 8.36 -2.99 7.31
CA ILE A 74 9.47 -2.04 7.24
C ILE A 74 9.19 -0.97 6.17
N ILE A 75 8.80 -1.39 4.97
CA ILE A 75 8.52 -0.48 3.85
C ILE A 75 7.36 0.45 4.20
N LEU A 76 6.22 -0.10 4.64
CA LEU A 76 5.04 0.70 4.96
C LEU A 76 5.30 1.67 6.11
N GLN A 77 6.00 1.22 7.17
CA GLN A 77 6.33 2.09 8.30
C GLN A 77 7.25 3.23 7.88
N HIS A 78 8.28 2.94 7.08
CA HIS A 78 9.22 3.96 6.61
C HIS A 78 8.54 4.98 5.68
N VAL A 79 7.83 4.50 4.66
CA VAL A 79 7.11 5.34 3.69
C VAL A 79 6.06 6.20 4.40
N THR A 80 5.30 5.63 5.33
CA THR A 80 4.29 6.39 6.09
C THR A 80 4.93 7.45 6.98
N THR A 81 6.05 7.14 7.62
CA THR A 81 6.79 8.10 8.46
C THR A 81 7.29 9.26 7.61
N LYS A 82 7.92 8.98 6.46
CA LYS A 82 8.41 10.00 5.52
C LYS A 82 7.25 10.84 4.98
N LEU A 83 6.14 10.21 4.58
CA LEU A 83 4.94 10.88 4.06
C LEU A 83 4.34 11.87 5.07
N LYS A 84 4.26 11.48 6.35
CA LYS A 84 3.77 12.36 7.43
C LYS A 84 4.66 13.58 7.70
N GLN A 85 5.92 13.55 7.29
CA GLN A 85 6.85 14.68 7.39
C GLN A 85 6.74 15.64 6.18
N THR A 86 5.99 15.27 5.15
CA THR A 86 5.78 16.12 3.97
C THR A 86 4.55 17.01 4.11
N THR A 87 4.44 18.02 3.25
CA THR A 87 3.26 18.90 3.13
C THR A 87 2.22 18.39 2.12
N ILE A 88 2.34 17.15 1.67
CA ILE A 88 1.50 16.59 0.63
C ILE A 88 0.11 16.29 1.19
N ASN A 89 -0.93 16.61 0.42
CA ASN A 89 -2.29 16.24 0.80
C ASN A 89 -2.56 14.76 0.49
N TRP A 90 -2.19 13.89 1.44
CA TRP A 90 -2.35 12.43 1.34
C TRP A 90 -3.58 11.91 2.09
N GLN A 91 -4.26 12.76 2.85
CA GLN A 91 -5.41 12.38 3.67
C GLN A 91 -6.67 12.25 2.81
N LEU A 92 -7.60 11.43 3.29
CA LEU A 92 -8.95 11.39 2.73
C LEU A 92 -9.64 12.74 2.96
N THR A 93 -10.44 13.17 1.99
CA THR A 93 -11.37 14.28 2.18
C THR A 93 -12.41 13.93 3.25
N GLU A 94 -13.10 14.94 3.80
CA GLU A 94 -14.13 14.71 4.82
C GLU A 94 -15.24 13.76 4.34
N ASN A 95 -15.67 13.91 3.09
CA ASN A 95 -16.68 13.05 2.47
C ASN A 95 -16.19 11.61 2.34
N GLU A 96 -14.97 11.40 1.82
CA GLU A 96 -14.38 10.06 1.71
C GLU A 96 -14.20 9.40 3.08
N LEU A 97 -13.79 10.17 4.08
CA LEU A 97 -13.65 9.68 5.45
C LEU A 97 -15.00 9.25 6.03
N LEU A 98 -16.05 10.05 5.80
CA LEU A 98 -17.41 9.76 6.25
C LEU A 98 -17.96 8.49 5.58
N GLU A 99 -17.77 8.34 4.27
CA GLU A 99 -18.15 7.13 3.53
C GLU A 99 -17.43 5.89 4.09
N LYS A 100 -16.12 5.98 4.35
CA LYS A 100 -15.35 4.87 4.93
C LYS A 100 -15.81 4.52 6.34
N ARG A 101 -16.10 5.51 7.17
CA ARG A 101 -16.66 5.29 8.52
C ARG A 101 -18.01 4.58 8.44
N MET A 102 -18.88 4.99 7.53
CA MET A 102 -20.19 4.36 7.35
C MET A 102 -20.07 2.90 6.90
N ASP A 103 -19.17 2.63 5.94
CA ASP A 103 -18.88 1.27 5.47
C ASP A 103 -18.36 0.38 6.63
N TRP A 104 -17.47 0.89 7.47
CA TRP A 104 -16.99 0.16 8.65
C TRP A 104 -18.09 -0.10 9.67
N ILE A 105 -18.92 0.89 9.99
CA ILE A 105 -20.05 0.73 10.91
C ILE A 105 -20.97 -0.39 10.43
N LYS A 106 -21.31 -0.41 9.14
CA LYS A 106 -22.14 -1.46 8.53
C LYS A 106 -21.51 -2.85 8.68
N LYS A 107 -20.18 -2.97 8.48
CA LYS A 107 -19.45 -4.24 8.58
C LYS A 107 -19.25 -4.72 10.01
N THR A 108 -19.14 -3.81 10.98
CA THR A 108 -18.91 -4.15 12.40
C THR A 108 -20.20 -4.48 13.13
N ILE A 109 -21.30 -3.78 12.84
CA ILE A 109 -22.57 -3.98 13.55
C ILE A 109 -23.38 -5.08 12.86
N LYS A 110 -23.38 -6.29 13.44
CA LYS A 110 -24.11 -7.47 12.93
C LYS A 110 -25.60 -7.26 12.65
N SER A 111 -26.24 -6.30 13.34
CA SER A 111 -27.68 -6.00 13.21
C SER A 111 -27.95 -4.64 12.56
N TYR A 112 -26.99 -4.08 11.82
CA TYR A 112 -27.11 -2.76 11.19
C TYR A 112 -28.43 -2.62 10.41
N ASP A 113 -28.73 -3.57 9.51
CA ASP A 113 -29.94 -3.49 8.67
C ASP A 113 -31.24 -3.50 9.50
N LYS A 114 -31.26 -4.21 10.64
CA LYS A 114 -32.42 -4.25 11.54
C LYS A 114 -32.57 -2.94 12.33
N ILE A 115 -31.46 -2.31 12.71
CA ILE A 115 -31.46 -1.02 13.42
C ILE A 115 -31.93 0.09 12.49
N VAL A 116 -31.40 0.11 11.27
CA VAL A 116 -31.80 1.06 10.23
C VAL A 116 -33.26 0.86 9.84
N GLY A 117 -33.70 -0.39 9.66
CA GLY A 117 -35.10 -0.72 9.39
C GLY A 117 -36.05 -0.24 10.47
N ARG A 118 -35.70 -0.38 11.76
CA ARG A 118 -36.48 0.16 12.88
C ARG A 118 -36.58 1.68 12.87
N TYR A 119 -35.49 2.37 12.52
CA TYR A 119 -35.45 3.83 12.49
C TYR A 119 -36.38 4.42 11.41
N TYR A 120 -36.41 3.82 10.22
CA TYR A 120 -37.30 4.26 9.12
C TYR A 120 -38.75 3.79 9.25
N SER A 121 -39.02 2.85 10.16
CA SER A 121 -40.39 2.38 10.48
C SER A 121 -41.06 3.16 11.62
N GLN A 122 -40.41 4.18 12.17
CA GLN A 122 -40.98 5.12 13.14
C GLN A 122 -41.43 6.41 12.45
#